data_AF-A0AAF0QUB5-F1
#
_entry.id   AF-A0AAF0QUB5-F1
#
_cell.length_a   1.000
_cell.length_b   1.000
_cell.length_c   1.000
_cell.angle_alpha   90.00
_cell.angle_beta   90.00
_cell.angle_gamma   90.00
#
_symmetry.space_group_name_H-M   'P 1'
#
loop_
_entity.id
_entity.type
_entity.pdbx_description
1 polymer ?
#
loop_
_entity_poly.entity_id
_entity_poly.type
_entity_poly.pdbx_seq_one_letter_code
_entity_poly.pdbx_strand_id
1 'polypeptide(L)'
;MIIKENLQYAILGKFSYGWPEIQELRTLIPKQCDLKGECNIGLLRNRYVLIRASLMEDYVNLLSKPVFYITHKWWSYPMRTLKWDPLFDPEEETTTAIA
;
A
#
# COMPACT_ATOMS: atom_id res chain seq x y z
N MET A 1 8.37 -26.80 -7.45
CA MET A 1 7.27 -25.89 -7.83
C MET A 1 7.32 -24.71 -6.89
N ILE A 2 7.93 -23.59 -7.29
CA ILE A 2 7.95 -22.39 -6.45
C ILE A 2 6.53 -21.85 -6.48
N ILE A 3 5.84 -21.94 -5.36
CA ILE A 3 4.54 -21.31 -5.15
C ILE A 3 4.79 -19.83 -5.40
N LYS A 4 4.40 -19.33 -6.58
CA LYS A 4 4.24 -17.89 -6.80
C LYS A 4 3.10 -17.47 -5.87
N GLU A 5 3.41 -17.26 -4.59
CA GLU A 5 2.45 -16.68 -3.65
C GLU A 5 1.84 -15.45 -4.33
N ASN A 6 0.51 -15.35 -4.28
CA ASN A 6 -0.39 -14.37 -4.92
C ASN A 6 0.10 -12.90 -4.90
N LEU A 7 1.19 -12.59 -5.59
CA LEU A 7 1.77 -11.25 -5.73
C LEU A 7 1.36 -10.58 -7.04
N GLN A 8 0.54 -11.25 -7.86
CA GLN A 8 0.03 -10.71 -9.12
C GLN A 8 -0.76 -9.40 -8.93
N TYR A 9 -1.40 -9.23 -7.77
CA TYR A 9 -2.17 -8.04 -7.38
C TYR A 9 -1.61 -7.37 -6.12
N ALA A 10 -0.29 -7.47 -5.92
CA ALA A 10 0.40 -6.81 -4.83
C ALA A 10 0.75 -5.35 -5.17
N ILE A 11 0.52 -4.48 -4.20
CA ILE A 11 0.76 -3.04 -4.28
C ILE A 11 1.47 -2.60 -3.01
N LEU A 12 2.39 -1.66 -3.17
CA LEU A 12 3.07 -0.96 -2.09
C LEU A 12 2.31 0.32 -1.77
N GLY A 13 1.85 0.47 -0.54
CA GLY A 13 1.36 1.72 0.01
C GLY A 13 2.48 2.44 0.77
N LYS A 14 2.95 3.58 0.26
CA LYS A 14 3.96 4.42 0.93
C LYS A 14 3.30 5.61 1.61
N PHE A 15 3.39 5.70 2.93
CA PHE A 15 2.93 6.88 3.66
C PHE A 15 3.97 8.00 3.64
N SER A 16 3.55 9.22 3.31
CA SER A 16 4.48 10.37 3.19
C SER A 16 4.96 10.88 4.55
N TYR A 17 4.08 10.91 5.55
CA TYR A 17 4.38 11.31 6.93
C TYR A 17 3.31 10.75 7.86
N GLY A 18 3.71 10.39 9.09
CA GLY A 18 2.85 9.65 10.00
C GLY A 18 2.30 8.37 9.37
N TRP A 19 1.50 7.63 10.13
CA TRP A 19 0.62 6.57 9.63
C TRP A 19 -0.15 5.99 10.83
N PRO A 20 -1.37 5.46 10.63
CA PRO A 20 -2.07 4.67 11.64
C PRO A 20 -1.35 3.34 11.92
N GLU A 21 -1.69 2.71 13.05
CA GLU A 21 -1.21 1.36 13.37
C GLU A 21 -1.69 0.34 12.33
N ILE A 22 -0.92 -0.74 12.13
CA ILE A 22 -1.20 -1.74 11.09
C ILE A 22 -2.59 -2.39 11.22
N GLN A 23 -3.09 -2.55 12.46
CA GLN A 23 -4.42 -3.11 12.69
C GLN A 23 -5.52 -2.15 12.22
N GLU A 24 -5.36 -0.85 12.48
CA GLU A 24 -6.26 0.18 11.97
C GLU A 24 -6.20 0.23 10.43
N LEU A 25 -5.01 0.16 9.85
CA LEU A 25 -4.83 0.17 8.40
C LEU A 25 -5.54 -0.98 7.69
N ARG A 26 -5.57 -2.17 8.30
CA ARG A 26 -6.30 -3.33 7.77
C ARG A 26 -7.79 -3.08 7.62
N THR A 27 -8.36 -2.17 8.42
CA THR A 27 -9.77 -1.79 8.34
C THR A 27 -9.97 -0.51 7.51
N LEU A 28 -9.07 0.45 7.63
CA LEU A 28 -9.18 1.77 6.99
C LEU A 28 -8.93 1.72 5.49
N ILE A 29 -7.88 1.01 5.04
CA ILE A 29 -7.51 0.96 3.62
C ILE A 29 -8.63 0.35 2.76
N PRO A 30 -9.18 -0.84 3.05
CA PRO A 30 -10.26 -1.38 2.23
C PRO A 30 -11.47 -0.44 2.17
N LYS A 31 -11.84 0.15 3.32
CA LYS A 31 -13.00 1.04 3.42
C LYS A 31 -12.81 2.38 2.70
N GLN A 32 -11.64 3.00 2.81
CA GLN A 32 -11.38 4.34 2.29
C GLN A 32 -10.83 4.35 0.86
N CYS A 33 -10.19 3.25 0.43
CA CYS A 33 -9.77 3.06 -0.96
C CYS A 33 -10.90 2.49 -1.83
N ASP A 34 -12.07 2.19 -1.26
CA ASP A 34 -13.22 1.59 -1.95
C ASP A 34 -12.86 0.25 -2.60
N LEU A 35 -12.25 -0.64 -1.81
CA LEU A 35 -11.88 -1.99 -2.25
C LEU A 35 -13.07 -2.93 -2.06
N LYS A 36 -13.44 -3.64 -3.13
CA LYS A 36 -14.60 -4.53 -3.15
C LYS A 36 -14.28 -5.93 -2.63
N GLY A 37 -13.10 -6.42 -2.92
CA GLY A 37 -12.63 -7.74 -2.55
C GLY A 37 -11.92 -7.76 -1.20
N GLU A 38 -11.67 -8.98 -0.71
CA GLU A 38 -10.77 -9.16 0.43
C GLU A 38 -9.37 -8.69 0.05
N CYS A 39 -8.70 -7.99 0.95
CA CYS A 39 -7.31 -7.62 0.79
C CYS A 39 -6.52 -7.96 2.05
N ASN A 40 -5.27 -8.37 1.86
CA ASN A 40 -4.37 -8.66 2.95
C ASN A 40 -3.33 -7.54 3.04
N ILE A 41 -3.23 -6.93 4.22
CA ILE A 41 -2.35 -5.79 4.46
C ILE A 41 -1.28 -6.20 5.45
N GLY A 42 -0.03 -6.18 4.97
CA GLY A 42 1.18 -6.44 5.72
C GLY A 42 2.00 -5.17 5.91
N LEU A 43 2.71 -5.07 7.02
CA LEU A 43 3.67 -4.02 7.25
C LEU A 43 5.01 -4.38 6.59
N LEU A 44 5.59 -3.44 5.86
CA LEU A 44 6.99 -3.48 5.43
C LEU A 44 7.79 -2.47 6.28
N ARG A 45 9.11 -2.39 6.06
CA ARG A 45 9.95 -1.39 6.75
C ARG A 45 9.60 0.03 6.30
N ASN A 46 10.02 1.04 7.08
CA ASN A 46 10.07 2.46 6.67
C ASN A 46 8.75 3.09 6.15
N ARG A 47 7.58 2.77 6.75
CA ARG A 47 6.24 3.31 6.39
C ARG A 47 5.68 2.79 5.06
N TYR A 48 6.22 1.68 4.57
CA TYR A 48 5.64 0.93 3.48
C TYR A 48 4.67 -0.12 4.03
N VAL A 49 3.54 -0.29 3.35
CA VAL A 49 2.62 -1.39 3.57
C VAL A 49 2.47 -2.19 2.30
N LEU A 50 2.45 -3.51 2.42
CA LEU A 50 2.13 -4.41 1.33
C LEU A 50 0.63 -4.66 1.33
N ILE A 51 -0.05 -4.24 0.27
CA ILE A 51 -1.48 -4.46 0.05
C ILE A 51 -1.61 -5.53 -1.03
N ARG A 52 -2.16 -6.69 -0.68
CA ARG A 52 -2.47 -7.76 -1.63
C ARG A 52 -3.97 -7.77 -1.88
N ALA A 53 -4.38 -7.31 -3.04
CA ALA A 53 -5.77 -7.39 -3.46
C ALA A 53 -6.11 -8.80 -3.98
N SER A 54 -7.35 -9.25 -3.78
CA SER A 54 -7.86 -10.48 -4.39
C SER A 54 -8.39 -10.25 -5.81
N LEU A 55 -8.88 -9.04 -6.10
CA LEU A 55 -9.50 -8.67 -7.37
C LEU A 55 -8.61 -7.76 -8.22
N MET A 56 -8.63 -7.98 -9.54
CA MET A 56 -7.97 -7.11 -10.50
C MET A 56 -8.54 -5.69 -10.50
N GLU A 57 -9.86 -5.54 -10.30
CA GLU A 57 -10.51 -4.22 -10.21
C GLU A 57 -9.93 -3.38 -9.07
N ASP A 58 -9.75 -3.98 -7.89
CA ASP A 58 -9.17 -3.30 -6.72
C ASP A 58 -7.70 -2.94 -6.95
N TYR A 59 -6.95 -3.84 -7.60
CA TYR A 59 -5.57 -3.57 -8.00
C TYR A 59 -5.47 -2.38 -8.96
N VAL A 60 -6.33 -2.33 -9.98
CA VAL A 60 -6.39 -1.21 -10.93
C VAL A 60 -6.85 0.07 -10.23
N ASN A 61 -7.85 0.01 -9.35
CA ASN A 61 -8.33 1.16 -8.59
C ASN A 61 -7.20 1.76 -7.73
N LEU A 62 -6.47 0.91 -7.00
CA LEU A 62 -5.34 1.32 -6.19
C LEU A 62 -4.20 1.94 -7.03
N LEU A 63 -3.95 1.49 -8.26
CA LEU A 63 -2.93 2.11 -9.13
C LEU A 63 -3.44 3.32 -9.93
N SER A 64 -4.75 3.46 -10.08
CA SER A 64 -5.35 4.54 -10.88
C SER A 64 -5.25 5.91 -10.23
N LYS A 65 -5.16 5.96 -8.89
CA LYS A 65 -5.07 7.21 -8.12
C LYS A 65 -3.65 7.46 -7.66
N PRO A 66 -3.12 8.68 -7.81
CA PRO A 66 -1.73 8.99 -7.44
C PRO A 66 -1.51 9.02 -5.92
N VAL A 67 -2.54 9.36 -5.15
CA VAL A 67 -2.49 9.46 -3.68
C VAL A 67 -3.86 9.08 -3.11
N PHE A 68 -3.86 8.28 -2.05
CA PHE A 68 -4.99 8.02 -1.17
C PHE A 68 -4.78 8.76 0.15
N TYR A 69 -5.83 9.35 0.69
CA TYR A 69 -5.78 10.04 1.97
C TYR A 69 -6.46 9.15 3.02
N ILE A 70 -5.64 8.48 3.84
CA ILE A 70 -6.15 7.61 4.90
C ILE A 70 -6.44 8.49 6.13
N THR A 71 -7.71 8.66 6.46
CA THR A 71 -8.14 9.50 7.59
C THR A 71 -8.34 8.66 8.85
N HIS A 72 -7.74 9.05 9.97
CA HIS A 72 -7.87 8.38 11.26
C HIS A 72 -7.70 9.36 12.42
N LYS A 73 -8.64 9.34 13.39
CA LYS A 73 -8.63 10.16 14.63
C LYS A 73 -8.18 11.62 14.39
N TRP A 74 -8.83 12.30 13.44
CA TRP A 74 -8.60 13.72 13.07
C TRP A 74 -7.35 14.03 12.23
N TRP A 75 -6.55 13.03 11.88
CA TRP A 75 -5.42 13.18 10.97
C TRP A 75 -5.69 12.52 9.63
N SER A 76 -5.09 13.07 8.57
CA SER A 76 -5.10 12.50 7.23
C SER A 76 -3.68 12.17 6.79
N TYR A 77 -3.47 10.91 6.43
CA TYR A 77 -2.18 10.34 6.09
C TYR A 77 -2.14 10.06 4.59
N PRO A 78 -1.39 10.86 3.79
CA PRO A 78 -1.28 10.65 2.36
C PRO A 78 -0.42 9.42 2.07
N MET A 79 -1.05 8.44 1.42
CA MET A 79 -0.48 7.17 0.98
C MET A 79 -0.39 7.16 -0.55
N ARG A 80 0.83 6.98 -1.08
CA ARG A 80 1.03 6.71 -2.51
C ARG A 80 1.02 5.22 -2.75
N THR A 81 0.46 4.80 -3.86
CA THR A 81 0.44 3.40 -4.29
C THR A 81 1.45 3.19 -5.40
N LEU A 82 2.24 2.14 -5.27
CA LEU A 82 3.25 1.73 -6.24
C LEU A 82 3.04 0.26 -6.56
N LYS A 83 3.31 -0.15 -7.80
CA LYS A 83 3.26 -1.56 -8.15
C LYS A 83 4.32 -2.32 -7.34
N TRP A 84 3.96 -3.47 -6.78
CA TRP A 84 4.95 -4.33 -6.12
C TRP A 84 5.98 -4.82 -7.15
N ASP A 85 7.25 -4.64 -6.82
CA ASP A 85 8.38 -5.18 -7.58
C ASP A 85 9.21 -6.09 -6.67
N PRO A 86 9.57 -7.31 -7.07
CA PRO A 86 10.42 -8.20 -6.26
C PRO A 86 11.84 -7.66 -6.02
N LEU A 87 12.30 -6.71 -6.85
CA LEU A 87 13.56 -5.98 -6.67
C LEU A 87 13.35 -4.67 -5.89
N PHE A 88 12.16 -4.44 -5.32
CA PHE A 88 11.88 -3.25 -4.54
C PHE A 88 12.73 -3.23 -3.27
N ASP A 89 13.70 -2.33 -3.24
CA ASP A 89 14.50 -2.03 -2.06
C ASP A 89 14.00 -0.72 -1.41
N PRO A 90 13.43 -0.79 -0.20
CA PRO A 90 12.94 0.39 0.50
C PRO A 90 14.05 1.37 0.93
N GLU A 91 15.31 0.94 0.97
CA GLU A 91 16.48 1.75 1.30
C GLU A 91 17.01 2.51 0.07
N GLU A 92 16.93 1.92 -1.13
CA GLU A 92 17.32 2.61 -2.38
C GLU A 92 16.38 3.78 -2.74
N GLU A 93 15.06 3.63 -2.52
CA GLU A 93 14.09 4.69 -2.85
C GLU A 93 14.27 5.97 -1.98
N THR A 94 14.89 5.85 -0.80
CA THR A 94 15.19 7.00 0.07
C THR A 94 16.38 7.85 -0.41
N THR A 95 17.16 7.35 -1.37
CA THR A 95 18.43 7.99 -1.77
C THR A 95 18.26 9.01 -2.90
N THR A 96 17.11 9.03 -3.59
CA THR A 96 16.83 10.03 -4.63
C THR A 96 16.26 11.32 -4.04
N ALA A 97 16.95 11.92 -3.08
CA ALA A 97 16.86 13.35 -2.85
C ALA A 97 17.86 14.01 -3.81
N ILE A 98 17.39 14.37 -5.01
CA ILE A 98 18.14 15.32 -5.84
C ILE A 98 18.26 16.63 -5.06
N ALA A 99 19.50 16.96 -4.69
CA ALA A 99 19.91 18.22 -4.10
C ALA A 99 19.94 19.34 -5.16
#